data_AF-A0A2T4PRX7-F1
#
_entry.id   AF-A0A2T4PRX7-F1
#
_cell.length_a   1.000
_cell.length_b   1.000
_cell.length_c   1.000
_cell.angle_alpha   90.00
_cell.angle_beta   90.00
_cell.angle_gamma   90.00
#
_symmetry.space_group_name_H-M   'P 1'
#
loop_
_entity.id
_entity.type
_entity.pdbx_description
1 polymer ?
#
loop_
_entity_poly.entity_id
_entity_poly.type
_entity_poly.pdbx_seq_one_letter_code
_entity_poly.pdbx_strand_id
1 'polypeptide(L)'
;MSIVIVGGSGMLARATEWIKDNFDDDIWLLSRNKDRYSSELLNFHNVKFVEYDYETGNKIDYEYIKNVKIMVNWVHSNGYINHQSFIESEMTIDDNCTPVYIHIVGSNRHDDSAFIKWLQKKGFKVLIVQLGFRLDHQGGKRWLTHDEISDGVIQAIQLGEDVFVSE
;
A
#
# COMPACT_ATOMS: atom_id res chain seq x y z
N MET A 1 2.90 -14.71 7.99
CA MET A 1 3.74 -13.51 7.84
C MET A 1 2.80 -12.31 7.96
N SER A 2 3.24 -11.08 7.69
CA SER A 2 2.35 -9.92 7.72
C SER A 2 2.26 -9.24 6.35
N ILE A 3 1.06 -8.75 6.03
CA ILE A 3 0.80 -7.82 4.93
C ILE A 3 0.37 -6.49 5.53
N VAL A 4 0.99 -5.40 5.09
CA VAL A 4 0.67 -4.05 5.58
C VAL A 4 0.03 -3.24 4.46
N ILE A 5 -1.09 -2.58 4.74
CA ILE A 5 -1.81 -1.76 3.76
C ILE A 5 -1.98 -0.37 4.34
N VAL A 6 -1.26 0.60 3.78
CA VAL A 6 -1.37 2.02 4.13
C VAL A 6 -2.36 2.69 3.19
N GLY A 7 -3.50 3.13 3.75
CA GLY A 7 -4.56 3.77 2.97
C GLY A 7 -5.50 2.79 2.25
N GLY A 8 -5.70 1.58 2.76
CA GLY A 8 -6.50 0.51 2.14
C GLY A 8 -8.01 0.75 1.96
N SER A 9 -8.52 1.94 2.27
CA SER A 9 -9.94 2.28 2.05
C SER A 9 -10.14 3.07 0.74
N GLY A 10 -11.37 3.45 0.43
CA GLY A 10 -11.66 4.28 -0.74
C GLY A 10 -11.24 3.59 -2.05
N MET A 11 -10.28 4.17 -2.78
CA MET A 11 -9.86 3.63 -4.09
C MET A 11 -9.02 2.34 -3.99
N LEU A 12 -8.57 1.96 -2.79
CA LEU A 12 -7.88 0.69 -2.52
C LEU A 12 -8.75 -0.34 -1.79
N ALA A 13 -10.04 -0.05 -1.56
CA ALA A 13 -10.92 -0.94 -0.82
C ALA A 13 -11.02 -2.33 -1.49
N ARG A 14 -11.19 -2.37 -2.81
CA ARG A 14 -11.28 -3.63 -3.56
C ARG A 14 -9.97 -4.42 -3.55
N ALA A 15 -8.82 -3.75 -3.67
CA ALA A 15 -7.52 -4.42 -3.53
C ALA A 15 -7.33 -5.00 -2.11
N THR A 16 -7.80 -4.29 -1.08
CA THR A 16 -7.75 -4.75 0.31
C THR A 16 -8.62 -5.99 0.54
N GLU A 17 -9.86 -5.99 0.03
CA GLU A 17 -10.74 -7.18 0.08
C GLU A 17 -10.12 -8.36 -0.70
N TRP A 18 -9.54 -8.10 -1.88
CA TRP A 18 -8.85 -9.14 -2.63
C TRP A 18 -7.65 -9.72 -1.85
N ILE A 19 -6.87 -8.89 -1.16
CA ILE A 19 -5.78 -9.37 -0.29
C ILE A 19 -6.34 -10.23 0.84
N LYS A 20 -7.41 -9.79 1.52
CA LYS A 20 -8.10 -10.58 2.55
C LYS A 20 -8.51 -11.96 2.04
N ASP A 21 -9.03 -12.03 0.82
CA ASP A 21 -9.55 -13.28 0.25
C ASP A 21 -8.47 -14.24 -0.29
N ASN A 22 -7.25 -13.74 -0.56
CA ASN A 22 -6.20 -14.52 -1.22
C ASN A 22 -4.99 -14.82 -0.33
N PHE A 23 -4.94 -14.28 0.89
CA PHE A 23 -3.84 -14.48 1.82
C PHE A 23 -4.34 -14.82 3.23
N ASP A 24 -3.74 -15.85 3.83
CA ASP A 24 -4.00 -16.26 5.22
C ASP A 24 -3.12 -15.52 6.25
N ASP A 25 -2.32 -14.55 5.80
CA ASP A 25 -1.38 -13.77 6.63
C ASP A 25 -2.08 -12.74 7.52
N ASP A 26 -1.39 -12.24 8.56
CA ASP A 26 -1.89 -11.11 9.34
C ASP A 26 -1.93 -9.85 8.46
N ILE A 27 -3.11 -9.24 8.32
CA ILE A 27 -3.33 -8.05 7.50
C ILE A 27 -3.45 -6.84 8.42
N TRP A 28 -2.53 -5.89 8.27
CA TRP A 28 -2.49 -4.66 9.04
C TRP A 28 -2.98 -3.50 8.19
N LEU A 29 -4.16 -2.98 8.54
CA LEU A 29 -4.76 -1.80 7.92
C LEU A 29 -4.31 -0.56 8.66
N LEU A 30 -3.47 0.24 8.01
CA LEU A 30 -2.93 1.49 8.54
C LEU A 30 -3.68 2.65 7.89
N SER A 31 -4.49 3.36 8.67
CA SER A 31 -5.23 4.53 8.19
C SER A 31 -5.69 5.45 9.30
N ARG A 32 -6.07 6.68 8.95
CA ARG A 32 -6.54 7.70 9.88
C ARG A 32 -7.92 7.43 10.45
N ASN A 33 -8.76 6.67 9.73
CA ASN A 33 -10.15 6.50 10.11
C ASN A 33 -10.61 5.05 9.88
N LYS A 34 -10.91 4.36 10.98
CA LYS A 34 -11.41 2.98 10.99
C LYS A 34 -12.77 2.85 10.32
N ASP A 35 -13.64 3.85 10.41
CA ASP A 35 -15.01 3.83 9.91
C ASP A 35 -15.10 3.86 8.37
N ARG A 36 -13.97 4.03 7.69
CA ARG A 36 -13.86 3.93 6.22
C ARG A 36 -13.84 2.49 5.71
N TYR A 37 -13.71 1.51 6.60
CA TYR A 37 -13.66 0.09 6.27
C TYR A 37 -15.00 -0.58 6.59
N SER A 38 -15.32 -1.65 5.86
CA SER A 38 -16.49 -2.47 6.14
C SER A 38 -16.33 -3.16 7.51
N SER A 39 -17.44 -3.34 8.24
CA SER A 39 -17.42 -4.11 9.49
C SER A 39 -17.05 -5.58 9.25
N GLU A 40 -17.38 -6.13 8.08
CA GLU A 40 -16.99 -7.48 7.67
C GLU A 40 -15.47 -7.63 7.61
N LEU A 41 -14.77 -6.71 6.91
CA LEU A 41 -13.32 -6.69 6.82
C LEU A 41 -12.67 -6.51 8.20
N LEU A 42 -13.15 -5.56 8.99
CA LEU A 42 -12.58 -5.24 10.32
C LEU A 42 -12.77 -6.35 11.36
N ASN A 43 -13.79 -7.20 11.20
CA ASN A 43 -14.06 -8.33 12.10
C ASN A 43 -13.46 -9.64 11.59
N PHE A 44 -12.76 -9.62 10.45
CA PHE A 44 -12.12 -10.80 9.90
C PHE A 44 -10.91 -11.18 10.77
N HIS A 45 -10.75 -12.48 11.04
CA HIS A 45 -9.93 -12.98 12.15
C HIS A 45 -8.43 -12.61 12.11
N ASN A 46 -7.87 -12.45 10.92
CA ASN A 46 -6.47 -12.07 10.67
C ASN A 46 -6.32 -10.60 10.26
N VAL A 47 -7.37 -9.77 10.38
CA VAL A 47 -7.31 -8.34 10.07
C VAL A 47 -7.17 -7.52 11.35
N LYS A 48 -6.17 -6.64 11.37
CA LYS A 48 -5.90 -5.69 12.45
C LYS A 48 -5.94 -4.27 11.91
N PHE A 49 -6.59 -3.36 12.63
CA PHE A 49 -6.58 -1.94 12.31
C PHE A 49 -5.63 -1.20 13.24
N VAL A 50 -4.82 -0.32 12.67
CA VAL A 50 -3.96 0.62 13.38
C VAL A 50 -4.24 2.02 12.88
N GLU A 51 -4.51 2.94 13.82
CA GLU A 51 -4.62 4.34 13.48
C GLU A 51 -3.24 4.89 13.08
N TYR A 52 -3.13 5.33 11.84
CA TYR A 52 -1.86 5.77 11.27
C TYR A 52 -2.05 6.92 10.30
N ASP A 53 -1.22 7.94 10.46
CA ASP A 53 -1.10 9.07 9.55
C ASP A 53 0.38 9.29 9.21
N TYR A 54 0.74 9.04 7.95
CA TYR A 54 2.11 9.26 7.47
C TYR A 54 2.48 10.75 7.44
N GLU A 55 1.52 11.68 7.49
CA GLU A 55 1.83 13.11 7.49
C GLU A 55 2.29 13.61 8.87
N THR A 56 1.86 12.95 9.95
CA THR A 56 2.20 13.34 11.33
C THR A 56 3.21 12.42 12.01
N GLY A 57 3.44 11.20 11.49
CA GLY A 57 4.45 10.29 12.01
C GLY A 57 4.04 9.60 13.31
N ASN A 58 2.75 9.23 13.42
CA ASN A 58 2.22 8.52 14.58
C ASN A 58 2.99 7.21 14.81
N LYS A 59 3.37 6.95 16.07
CA LYS A 59 3.88 5.65 16.51
C LYS A 59 2.71 4.71 16.82
N ILE A 60 2.93 3.41 16.68
CA ILE A 60 1.97 2.41 17.12
C ILE A 60 2.30 2.06 18.56
N ASP A 61 1.39 2.31 19.50
CA ASP A 61 1.73 2.22 20.92
C ASP A 61 1.99 0.79 21.43
N TYR A 62 1.62 -0.27 20.70
CA TYR A 62 1.55 -1.61 21.31
C TYR A 62 1.91 -2.84 20.46
N GLU A 63 2.09 -2.77 19.14
CA GLU A 63 2.42 -3.97 18.36
C GLU A 63 3.46 -3.69 17.27
N TYR A 64 4.62 -4.34 17.42
CA TYR A 64 5.63 -4.39 16.37
C TYR A 64 5.15 -5.35 15.27
N ILE A 65 5.02 -4.87 14.04
CA ILE A 65 4.57 -5.67 12.90
C ILE A 65 5.72 -6.55 12.45
N LYS A 66 5.61 -7.86 12.63
CA LYS A 66 6.70 -8.80 12.36
C LYS A 66 6.57 -9.50 11.02
N ASN A 67 7.71 -9.86 10.44
CA ASN A 67 7.83 -10.72 9.26
C ASN A 67 6.99 -10.20 8.08
N VAL A 68 7.17 -8.91 7.77
CA VAL A 68 6.40 -8.25 6.70
C VAL A 68 6.88 -8.77 5.36
N LYS A 69 5.96 -9.29 4.54
CA LYS A 69 6.26 -9.80 3.20
C LYS A 69 5.75 -8.93 2.07
N ILE A 70 4.65 -8.22 2.27
CA ILE A 70 4.06 -7.29 1.29
C ILE A 70 3.64 -6.03 2.03
N MET A 71 3.98 -4.88 1.46
CA MET A 71 3.41 -3.60 1.86
C MET A 71 2.75 -2.93 0.66
N VAL A 72 1.48 -2.54 0.78
CA VAL A 72 0.76 -1.74 -0.21
C VAL A 72 0.64 -0.32 0.30
N ASN A 73 1.27 0.63 -0.39
CA ASN A 73 1.43 1.98 0.12
C ASN A 73 1.01 3.02 -0.89
N TRP A 74 0.01 3.81 -0.52
CA TRP A 74 -0.30 5.06 -1.17
C TRP A 74 0.10 6.23 -0.28
N VAL A 75 1.41 6.48 -0.23
CA VAL A 75 2.03 7.52 0.59
C VAL A 75 2.55 8.61 -0.33
N HIS A 76 2.21 9.86 -0.02
CA HIS A 76 2.69 11.02 -0.77
C HIS A 76 4.05 11.51 -0.27
N SER A 77 4.77 12.27 -1.09
CA SER A 77 6.14 12.68 -0.81
C SER A 77 6.32 13.52 0.45
N ASN A 78 5.29 14.27 0.87
CA ASN A 78 5.26 14.99 2.14
C ASN A 78 5.31 14.05 3.37
N GLY A 79 4.99 12.77 3.20
CA GLY A 79 4.95 11.76 4.25
C GLY A 79 6.17 10.84 4.34
N TYR A 80 7.11 10.90 3.38
CA TYR A 80 8.16 9.89 3.28
C TYR A 80 9.05 9.80 4.53
N ILE A 81 9.46 10.92 5.14
CA ILE A 81 10.34 10.90 6.32
C ILE A 81 9.68 10.18 7.50
N ASN A 82 8.41 10.47 7.74
CA ASN A 82 7.62 9.84 8.79
C ASN A 82 7.36 8.36 8.48
N HIS A 83 7.07 8.03 7.22
CA HIS A 83 6.86 6.66 6.80
C HIS A 83 8.14 5.81 6.86
N GLN A 84 9.30 6.40 6.55
CA GLN A 84 10.60 5.77 6.79
C GLN A 84 10.81 5.49 8.27
N SER A 85 10.58 6.49 9.12
CA SER A 85 10.74 6.34 10.57
C SER A 85 9.83 5.23 11.12
N PHE A 86 8.59 5.16 10.63
CA PHE A 86 7.63 4.11 10.97
C PHE A 86 8.14 2.71 10.60
N ILE A 87 8.61 2.52 9.36
CA ILE A 87 9.16 1.23 8.91
C ILE A 87 10.37 0.83 9.76
N GLU A 88 11.20 1.79 10.20
CA GLU A 88 12.36 1.50 11.04
C GLU A 88 12.00 1.15 12.48
N SER A 89 11.03 1.84 13.07
CA SER A 89 10.73 1.70 14.49
C SER A 89 9.64 0.66 14.80
N GLU A 90 8.78 0.31 13.84
CA GLU A 90 7.58 -0.47 14.10
C GLU A 90 7.51 -1.80 13.34
N MET A 91 8.50 -2.10 12.47
CA MET A 91 8.41 -3.24 11.56
C MET A 91 9.70 -4.05 11.45
N THR A 92 9.58 -5.38 11.42
CA THR A 92 10.67 -6.28 10.97
C THR A 92 10.32 -6.89 9.64
N ILE A 93 11.35 -6.96 8.81
CA ILE A 93 11.35 -7.69 7.55
C ILE A 93 11.63 -9.17 7.86
N ASP A 94 11.01 -10.07 7.09
CA ASP A 94 11.33 -11.49 7.18
C ASP A 94 12.70 -11.77 6.56
N ASP A 95 13.65 -12.29 7.33
CA ASP A 95 15.00 -12.62 6.84
C ASP A 95 15.01 -13.79 5.83
N ASN A 96 13.91 -14.55 5.73
CA ASN A 96 13.79 -15.71 4.83
C ASN A 96 13.15 -15.38 3.48
N CYS A 97 12.67 -14.15 3.29
CA CYS A 97 11.98 -13.73 2.06
C CYS A 97 12.31 -12.28 1.70
N THR A 98 12.46 -11.98 0.42
CA THR A 98 12.56 -10.58 -0.01
C THR A 98 11.18 -9.92 0.08
N PRO A 99 10.95 -8.96 0.98
CA PRO A 99 9.65 -8.31 1.09
C PRO A 99 9.38 -7.44 -0.15
N VAL A 100 8.12 -7.34 -0.53
CA VAL A 100 7.67 -6.51 -1.65
C VAL A 100 7.04 -5.22 -1.13
N TYR A 101 7.46 -4.08 -1.64
CA TYR A 101 6.83 -2.79 -1.40
C TYR A 101 6.15 -2.32 -2.68
N ILE A 102 4.81 -2.29 -2.69
CA ILE A 102 4.01 -1.69 -3.76
C ILE A 102 3.88 -0.18 -3.49
N HIS A 103 4.52 0.62 -4.33
CA HIS A 103 4.53 2.07 -4.28
C HIS A 103 3.52 2.64 -5.28
N ILE A 104 2.39 3.16 -4.78
CA ILE A 104 1.32 3.71 -5.61
C ILE A 104 1.56 5.20 -5.82
N VAL A 105 1.69 5.63 -7.08
CA VAL A 105 2.01 7.02 -7.44
C VAL A 105 1.04 7.58 -8.46
N GLY A 106 0.74 8.87 -8.35
CA GLY A 106 -0.04 9.60 -9.35
C GLY A 106 0.76 9.95 -10.61
N SER A 107 0.08 10.52 -11.60
CA SER A 107 0.66 10.90 -12.90
C SER A 107 1.72 12.00 -12.80
N ASN A 108 1.59 12.90 -11.81
CA ASN A 108 2.56 13.96 -11.54
C ASN A 108 3.59 13.48 -10.52
N ARG A 109 4.39 12.49 -10.93
CA ARG A 109 5.38 11.86 -10.07
C ARG A 109 6.40 12.89 -9.57
N HIS A 110 6.49 13.03 -8.24
CA HIS A 110 7.60 13.73 -7.60
C HIS A 110 8.87 12.87 -7.71
N ASP A 111 10.06 13.45 -7.54
CA ASP A 111 11.29 12.65 -7.51
C ASP A 111 11.34 11.80 -6.24
N ASP A 112 10.86 10.56 -6.36
CA ASP A 112 10.83 9.58 -5.27
C ASP A 112 12.13 8.75 -5.19
N SER A 113 13.16 9.08 -5.98
CA SER A 113 14.33 8.22 -6.16
C SER A 113 15.11 7.99 -4.86
N ALA A 114 15.20 9.00 -3.99
CA ALA A 114 15.84 8.87 -2.69
C ALA A 114 15.09 7.90 -1.76
N PHE A 115 13.76 7.99 -1.74
CA PHE A 115 12.90 7.11 -0.94
C PHE A 115 12.96 5.66 -1.44
N ILE A 116 12.88 5.45 -2.75
CA ILE A 116 12.98 4.12 -3.37
C ILE A 116 14.36 3.50 -3.11
N LYS A 117 15.45 4.25 -3.28
CA LYS A 117 16.80 3.76 -2.98
C LYS A 117 16.95 3.37 -1.51
N TRP A 118 16.31 4.11 -0.61
CA TRP A 118 16.30 3.77 0.81
C TRP A 118 15.54 2.46 1.07
N LEU A 119 14.35 2.26 0.49
CA LEU A 119 13.60 1.00 0.58
C LEU A 119 14.42 -0.19 0.07
N GLN A 120 15.06 -0.04 -1.09
CA GLN A 120 15.93 -1.08 -1.66
C GLN A 120 17.11 -1.43 -0.74
N LYS A 121 17.73 -0.43 -0.09
CA LYS A 121 18.79 -0.66 0.90
C LYS A 121 18.29 -1.39 2.15
N LYS A 122 17.01 -1.28 2.48
CA LYS A 122 16.36 -2.06 3.55
C LYS A 122 16.00 -3.48 3.11
N GLY A 123 16.22 -3.86 1.85
CA GLY A 123 15.98 -5.19 1.33
C GLY A 123 14.63 -5.36 0.61
N PHE A 124 13.85 -4.29 0.44
CA PHE A 124 12.60 -4.38 -0.31
C PHE A 124 12.83 -4.53 -1.82
N LYS A 125 12.09 -5.44 -2.44
CA LYS A 125 11.75 -5.37 -3.86
C LYS A 125 10.65 -4.32 -4.01
N VAL A 126 10.97 -3.19 -4.63
CA VAL A 126 9.99 -2.10 -4.86
C VAL A 126 9.33 -2.30 -6.21
N LEU A 127 8.00 -2.34 -6.23
CA LEU A 127 7.17 -2.36 -7.43
C LEU A 127 6.33 -1.08 -7.48
N ILE A 128 6.20 -0.49 -8.65
CA ILE A 128 5.51 0.79 -8.82
C ILE A 128 4.18 0.57 -9.52
N VAL A 129 3.10 1.05 -8.91
CA VAL A 129 1.79 1.19 -9.57
C VAL A 129 1.63 2.66 -9.91
N GLN A 130 1.86 3.00 -11.18
CA GLN A 130 1.75 4.36 -11.66
C GLN A 130 0.35 4.61 -12.24
N LEU A 131 -0.37 5.55 -11.63
CA LEU A 131 -1.71 5.94 -12.01
C LEU A 131 -1.67 7.05 -13.08
N GLY A 132 -2.33 6.82 -14.20
CA GLY A 132 -2.48 7.78 -15.29
C GLY A 132 -3.92 8.28 -15.42
N PHE A 133 -4.41 8.25 -16.66
CA PHE A 133 -5.78 8.55 -17.03
C PHE A 133 -6.26 7.48 -18.04
N ARG A 134 -7.56 7.41 -18.26
CA ARG A 134 -8.14 6.68 -19.40
C ARG A 134 -8.90 7.64 -20.31
N LEU A 135 -9.16 7.27 -21.55
CA LEU A 135 -10.11 8.01 -22.37
C LEU A 135 -11.55 7.59 -22.04
N ASP A 136 -12.46 8.56 -22.13
CA ASP A 136 -13.88 8.35 -22.17
C ASP A 136 -14.35 7.94 -23.58
N HIS A 137 -15.64 7.65 -23.72
CA HIS A 137 -16.23 7.26 -25.00
C HIS A 137 -16.14 8.33 -26.11
N GLN A 138 -15.80 9.58 -25.75
CA GLN A 138 -15.65 10.70 -26.68
C GLN A 138 -14.17 11.01 -26.96
N GLY A 139 -13.22 10.23 -26.41
CA GLY A 139 -11.79 10.48 -26.54
C GLY A 139 -11.26 11.60 -25.64
N GLY A 140 -12.01 11.98 -24.59
CA GLY A 140 -11.57 12.90 -23.55
C GLY A 140 -10.87 12.16 -22.40
N LYS A 141 -9.87 12.79 -21.76
CA LYS A 141 -9.20 12.21 -20.59
C LYS A 141 -10.14 12.22 -19.39
N ARG A 142 -10.31 11.06 -18.74
CA ARG A 142 -11.02 10.90 -17.47
C ARG A 142 -10.11 10.33 -16.39
N TRP A 143 -10.51 10.58 -15.15
CA TRP A 143 -9.92 9.93 -13.98
C TRP A 143 -10.14 8.42 -14.01
N LEU A 144 -9.20 7.71 -13.40
CA LEU A 144 -9.36 6.28 -13.13
C LEU A 144 -10.48 6.07 -12.12
N THR A 145 -11.23 4.99 -12.32
CA THR A 145 -12.19 4.49 -11.34
C THR A 145 -11.47 3.82 -10.18
N HIS A 146 -12.15 3.65 -9.05
CA HIS A 146 -11.60 2.90 -7.91
C HIS A 146 -11.23 1.47 -8.29
N ASP A 147 -12.04 0.83 -9.13
CA ASP A 147 -11.79 -0.53 -9.61
C ASP A 147 -10.52 -0.58 -10.48
N GLU A 148 -10.32 0.37 -11.40
CA GLU A 148 -9.12 0.44 -12.23
C GLU A 148 -7.84 0.63 -11.39
N ILE A 149 -7.91 1.44 -10.34
CA ILE A 149 -6.78 1.64 -9.41
C ILE A 149 -6.51 0.35 -8.63
N SER A 150 -7.54 -0.25 -8.04
CA SER A 150 -7.42 -1.49 -7.27
C SER A 150 -6.92 -2.65 -8.13
N ASP A 151 -7.43 -2.80 -9.35
CA ASP A 151 -7.02 -3.85 -10.27
C ASP A 151 -5.54 -3.71 -10.67
N GLY A 152 -5.05 -2.48 -10.84
CA GLY A 152 -3.62 -2.24 -11.07
C GLY A 152 -2.74 -2.67 -9.90
N VAL A 153 -3.20 -2.46 -8.66
CA VAL A 153 -2.50 -2.93 -7.45
C VAL A 153 -2.51 -4.46 -7.37
N ILE A 154 -3.67 -5.08 -7.60
CA ILE A 154 -3.80 -6.55 -7.64
C ILE A 154 -2.86 -7.13 -8.71
N GLN A 155 -2.85 -6.54 -9.90
CA GLN A 155 -1.97 -6.97 -11.00
C GLN A 155 -0.49 -6.88 -10.62
N ALA A 156 -0.05 -5.80 -9.96
CA ALA A 156 1.33 -5.67 -9.51
C ALA A 156 1.72 -6.75 -8.49
N ILE A 157 0.81 -7.09 -7.57
CA ILE A 157 1.00 -8.18 -6.60
C ILE A 157 1.10 -9.53 -7.31
N GLN A 158 0.19 -9.82 -8.25
CA GLN A 158 0.12 -11.11 -8.94
C GLN A 158 1.30 -11.34 -9.89
N LEU A 159 1.69 -10.33 -10.66
CA LEU A 159 2.78 -10.42 -11.64
C LEU A 159 4.14 -10.21 -10.99
N GLY A 160 4.20 -9.48 -9.87
CA GLY A 160 5.46 -9.12 -9.24
C GLY A 160 6.28 -8.13 -10.09
N GLU A 161 5.60 -7.24 -10.80
CA GLU A 161 6.17 -6.27 -11.75
C GLU A 161 5.54 -4.88 -11.57
N ASP A 162 6.18 -3.86 -12.16
CA ASP A 162 5.63 -2.51 -12.24
C ASP A 162 4.38 -2.52 -13.13
N VAL A 163 3.37 -1.74 -12.73
CA VAL A 163 2.11 -1.61 -13.47
C VAL A 163 1.84 -0.15 -13.78
N PHE A 164 1.54 0.14 -15.04
CA PHE A 164 1.05 1.44 -15.46
C PHE A 164 -0.46 1.36 -15.71
N VAL A 165 -1.24 2.04 -14.87
CA VAL A 165 -2.70 2.09 -14.98
C VAL A 165 -3.07 3.29 -15.82
N SER A 166 -3.01 3.12 -17.13
CA SER A 166 -3.46 4.11 -18.12
C SER A 166 -4.12 3.40 -19.30
N GLU A 167 -4.41 4.17 -20.34
CA GLU A 167 -4.62 3.65 -21.70
C GLU A 167 -3.55 2.65 -22.14
#